data_AF-A0A535LJM1-F1
#
_entry.id   AF-A0A535LJM1-F1
#
_cell.length_a   1.000
_cell.length_b   1.000
_cell.length_c   1.000
_cell.angle_alpha   90.00
_cell.angle_beta   90.00
_cell.angle_gamma   90.00
#
_symmetry.space_group_name_H-M   'P 1'
#
loop_
_entity.id
_entity.type
_entity.pdbx_description
1 polymer ?
#
loop_
_entity_poly.entity_id
_entity_poly.type
_entity_poly.pdbx_seq_one_letter_code
_entity_poly.pdbx_strand_id
1 'polypeptide(L)'
;MKVITIAVWVLRIAVLAAIILGILFWTGNAVNLIPVHMLLGIIAVLSLWVIGLAQGFIKGGSFGLALATFIVGLALAIVGLYQQQWLLGSSHWIIQVIHLLLGLSAIGLGEMINGRTRRIVKNTAAA
;
A
#
# COMPACT_ATOMS: atom_id res chain seq x y z
N MET A 1 -0.05 -5.28 -18.54
CA MET A 1 1.37 -5.21 -18.08
C MET A 1 1.86 -3.80 -17.78
N LYS A 2 1.73 -2.84 -18.71
CA LYS A 2 2.16 -1.44 -18.47
C LYS A 2 1.49 -0.82 -17.24
N VAL A 3 0.18 -0.97 -17.10
CA VAL A 3 -0.61 -0.47 -15.94
C VAL A 3 -0.06 -0.95 -14.60
N ILE A 4 0.12 -2.26 -14.41
CA ILE A 4 0.68 -2.82 -13.16
C ILE A 4 2.09 -2.28 -12.90
N THR A 5 2.92 -2.15 -13.94
CA THR A 5 4.29 -1.65 -13.77
C THR A 5 4.31 -0.20 -13.30
N ILE A 6 3.47 0.66 -13.89
CA ILE A 6 3.32 2.06 -13.49
C ILE A 6 2.79 2.13 -12.05
N ALA A 7 1.72 1.42 -11.75
CA ALA A 7 1.10 1.43 -10.43
C ALA A 7 2.06 0.94 -9.34
N VAL A 8 2.91 -0.06 -9.62
CA VAL A 8 3.95 -0.53 -8.67
C VAL A 8 5.00 0.55 -8.41
N TRP A 9 5.46 1.26 -9.43
CA TRP A 9 6.43 2.35 -9.23
C TRP A 9 5.83 3.51 -8.43
N VAL A 10 4.57 3.87 -8.72
CA VAL A 10 3.84 4.87 -7.93
C VAL A 10 3.71 4.39 -6.47
N LEU A 11 3.31 3.14 -6.24
CA LEU A 11 3.23 2.55 -4.91
C LEU A 11 4.57 2.59 -4.16
N ARG A 12 5.68 2.21 -4.81
CA ARG A 12 7.03 2.23 -4.22
C ARG A 12 7.40 3.62 -3.73
N ILE A 13 7.27 4.63 -4.59
CA ILE A 13 7.65 6.00 -4.28
C ILE A 13 6.74 6.55 -3.18
N ALA A 14 5.43 6.33 -3.29
CA ALA A 14 4.46 6.79 -2.32
C ALA A 14 4.70 6.19 -0.94
N VAL A 15 4.87 4.87 -0.84
CA VAL A 15 5.12 4.17 0.43
C VAL A 15 6.47 4.57 1.03
N LEU A 16 7.53 4.64 0.22
CA LEU A 16 8.85 5.06 0.72
C LEU A 16 8.80 6.48 1.31
N ALA A 17 8.22 7.43 0.58
CA ALA A 17 8.05 8.80 1.06
C ALA A 17 7.14 8.86 2.31
N ALA A 18 6.06 8.08 2.33
CA ALA A 18 5.15 8.02 3.48
C ALA A 18 5.84 7.44 4.71
N ILE A 19 6.69 6.41 4.58
CA ILE A 19 7.46 5.83 5.69
C ILE A 19 8.43 6.87 6.26
N ILE A 20 9.17 7.58 5.40
CA ILE A 20 10.10 8.63 5.84
C ILE A 20 9.34 9.70 6.65
N LEU A 21 8.22 10.21 6.12
CA LEU A 21 7.39 11.18 6.83
C LEU A 21 6.79 10.60 8.13
N GLY A 22 6.33 9.34 8.12
CA GLY A 22 5.79 8.69 9.30
C GLY A 22 6.80 8.59 10.44
N ILE A 23 8.06 8.26 10.14
CA ILE A 23 9.16 8.24 11.12
C ILE A 23 9.46 9.65 11.65
N LEU A 24 9.47 10.66 10.78
CA LEU A 24 9.64 12.05 11.21
C LEU A 24 8.53 12.46 12.19
N PHE A 25 7.27 12.15 11.88
CA PHE A 25 6.14 12.51 12.76
C PHE A 25 6.18 11.75 14.08
N TRP A 26 6.53 10.46 14.04
CA TRP A 26 6.68 9.63 15.25
C TRP A 26 7.72 10.24 16.21
N THR A 27 8.79 10.82 15.67
CA THR A 27 9.84 11.50 16.45
C THR A 27 9.53 12.98 16.75
N GLY A 28 8.31 13.46 16.46
CA GLY A 28 7.87 14.83 16.73
C GLY A 28 8.36 15.87 15.71
N ASN A 29 8.93 15.44 14.58
CA ASN A 29 9.48 16.31 13.55
C ASN A 29 8.51 16.49 12.38
N ALA A 30 8.61 17.62 11.67
CA ALA A 30 7.91 17.90 10.41
C ALA A 30 6.38 17.67 10.41
N VAL A 31 5.72 17.79 11.57
CA VAL A 31 4.27 17.53 11.74
C VAL A 31 3.37 18.39 10.85
N ASN A 32 3.85 19.53 10.37
CA ASN A 32 3.17 20.36 9.38
C ASN A 32 3.01 19.67 7.99
N LEU A 33 3.73 18.57 7.74
CA LEU A 33 3.65 17.78 6.50
C LEU A 33 2.68 16.58 6.60
N ILE A 34 1.91 16.46 7.68
CA ILE A 34 0.87 15.41 7.81
C ILE A 34 -0.08 15.38 6.59
N PRO A 35 -0.56 16.51 6.03
CA PRO A 35 -1.39 16.47 4.82
C PRO A 35 -0.72 15.80 3.62
N VAL A 36 0.61 15.99 3.47
CA VAL A 36 1.39 15.35 2.40
C VAL A 36 1.48 13.84 2.61
N HIS A 37 1.71 13.40 3.85
CA HIS A 37 1.71 11.98 4.19
C HIS A 37 0.34 11.32 3.93
N MET A 38 -0.76 12.01 4.29
CA MET A 38 -2.12 11.51 3.98
C MET A 38 -2.33 11.36 2.47
N LEU A 39 -1.92 12.35 1.68
CA LEU A 39 -1.99 12.27 0.22
C LEU A 39 -1.19 11.08 -0.33
N LEU A 40 0.04 10.88 0.15
CA LEU A 40 0.88 9.74 -0.24
C LEU A 40 0.22 8.40 0.15
N GLY A 41 -0.39 8.33 1.34
CA GLY A 41 -1.15 7.18 1.79
C GLY A 41 -2.35 6.85 0.88
N ILE A 42 -3.12 7.87 0.47
CA ILE A 42 -4.23 7.71 -0.47
C ILE A 42 -3.72 7.24 -1.84
N ILE A 43 -2.63 7.83 -2.35
CA ILE A 43 -2.00 7.40 -3.61
C ILE A 43 -1.54 5.94 -3.52
N ALA A 44 -0.95 5.53 -2.39
CA ALA A 44 -0.54 4.15 -2.17
C ALA A 44 -1.75 3.19 -2.16
N VAL A 45 -2.83 3.52 -1.46
CA VAL A 45 -4.07 2.71 -1.43
C VAL A 45 -4.67 2.55 -2.82
N LEU A 46 -4.80 3.64 -3.57
CA LEU A 46 -5.33 3.61 -4.94
C LEU A 46 -4.41 2.80 -5.88
N SER A 47 -3.09 2.95 -5.75
CA SER A 47 -2.13 2.17 -6.53
C SER A 47 -2.24 0.67 -6.24
N LEU A 48 -2.39 0.29 -4.97
CA LEU A 48 -2.57 -1.10 -4.56
C LEU A 48 -3.86 -1.69 -5.13
N TRP A 49 -4.97 -0.96 -5.09
CA TRP A 49 -6.24 -1.39 -5.68
C TRP A 49 -6.14 -1.55 -7.20
N VAL A 50 -5.47 -0.61 -7.89
CA VAL A 50 -5.22 -0.73 -9.33
C VAL A 50 -4.39 -1.98 -9.65
N ILE A 51 -3.36 -2.29 -8.86
CA ILE A 51 -2.54 -3.51 -9.04
C ILE A 51 -3.41 -4.77 -8.87
N GLY A 52 -4.23 -4.82 -7.82
CA GLY A 52 -5.11 -5.94 -7.51
C GLY A 52 -6.22 -6.17 -8.54
N LEU A 53 -6.85 -5.10 -9.04
CA LEU A 53 -7.84 -5.17 -10.10
C LEU A 53 -7.19 -5.57 -11.43
N ALA A 54 -6.08 -4.91 -11.81
CA ALA A 54 -5.43 -5.15 -13.08
C ALA A 54 -4.90 -6.59 -13.23
N GLN A 55 -4.44 -7.23 -12.14
CA GLN A 55 -4.04 -8.65 -12.21
C GLN A 55 -5.24 -9.60 -12.37
N GLY A 56 -6.43 -9.21 -11.91
CA GLY A 56 -7.65 -10.00 -12.00
C GLY A 56 -8.15 -10.14 -13.44
N PHE A 57 -7.88 -9.14 -14.30
CA PHE A 57 -8.25 -9.14 -15.71
C PHE A 57 -7.27 -9.90 -16.62
N ILE A 58 -6.21 -10.50 -16.09
CA ILE A 58 -5.24 -11.28 -16.86
C ILE A 58 -5.59 -12.77 -16.77
N LYS A 59 -5.40 -13.53 -17.85
CA LYS A 59 -5.55 -15.00 -17.85
C LYS A 59 -4.62 -15.60 -16.79
N GLY A 60 -5.17 -16.28 -15.78
CA GLY A 60 -4.43 -16.77 -14.60
C GLY A 60 -4.38 -15.81 -13.40
N GLY A 61 -5.16 -14.72 -13.44
CA GLY A 61 -5.40 -13.82 -12.32
C GLY A 61 -6.02 -14.52 -11.10
N SER A 62 -6.01 -13.86 -9.96
CA SER A 62 -6.57 -14.39 -8.71
C SER A 62 -7.54 -13.41 -8.08
N PHE A 63 -8.80 -13.82 -7.93
CA PHE A 63 -9.79 -13.03 -7.19
C PHE A 63 -9.39 -12.85 -5.72
N GLY A 64 -8.82 -13.89 -5.09
CA GLY A 64 -8.34 -13.82 -3.71
C GLY A 64 -7.27 -12.74 -3.51
N LEU A 65 -6.35 -12.57 -4.47
CA LEU A 65 -5.36 -11.48 -4.41
C LEU A 65 -6.00 -10.11 -4.61
N ALA A 66 -6.99 -9.97 -5.50
CA ALA A 66 -7.73 -8.72 -5.65
C ALA A 66 -8.44 -8.33 -4.34
N LEU A 67 -9.14 -9.28 -3.71
CA LEU A 67 -9.79 -9.07 -2.44
C LEU A 67 -8.80 -8.71 -1.32
N ALA A 68 -7.65 -9.39 -1.26
CA ALA A 68 -6.59 -9.10 -0.29
C ALA A 68 -6.06 -7.66 -0.44
N THR A 69 -5.79 -7.21 -1.67
CA THR A 69 -5.38 -5.82 -1.91
C THR A 69 -6.43 -4.80 -1.49
N PHE A 70 -7.71 -5.13 -1.69
CA PHE A 70 -8.82 -4.27 -1.30
C PHE A 70 -8.89 -4.14 0.23
N ILE A 71 -8.91 -5.27 0.94
CA ILE A 71 -8.98 -5.32 2.41
C ILE A 71 -7.78 -4.60 3.04
N VAL A 72 -6.56 -4.89 2.59
CA VAL A 72 -5.35 -4.24 3.14
C VAL A 72 -5.35 -2.74 2.86
N GLY A 73 -5.69 -2.32 1.64
CA GLY A 73 -5.79 -0.90 1.30
C GLY A 73 -6.86 -0.17 2.11
N LEU A 74 -8.03 -0.80 2.30
CA LEU A 74 -9.11 -0.22 3.11
C LEU A 74 -8.73 -0.11 4.58
N ALA A 75 -8.14 -1.17 5.15
CA ALA A 75 -7.63 -1.15 6.53
C ALA A 75 -6.55 -0.07 6.71
N LEU A 76 -5.61 0.05 5.77
CA LEU A 76 -4.58 1.10 5.80
C LEU A 76 -5.20 2.50 5.80
N ALA A 77 -6.19 2.76 4.94
CA ALA A 77 -6.87 4.04 4.85
C ALA A 77 -7.62 4.37 6.15
N ILE A 78 -8.41 3.43 6.68
CA ILE A 78 -9.17 3.62 7.92
C ILE A 78 -8.22 3.89 9.08
N VAL A 79 -7.22 3.03 9.29
CA VAL A 79 -6.26 3.21 10.39
C VAL A 79 -5.53 4.54 10.25
N GLY A 80 -5.07 4.90 9.04
CA GLY A 80 -4.34 6.15 8.82
C GLY A 80 -5.16 7.41 9.08
N LEU A 81 -6.40 7.45 8.60
CA LEU A 81 -7.29 8.62 8.76
C LEU A 81 -7.70 8.85 10.21
N TYR A 82 -7.86 7.78 10.99
CA TYR A 82 -8.34 7.85 12.37
C TYR A 82 -7.23 7.66 13.42
N GLN A 83 -5.97 7.44 13.01
CA GLN A 83 -4.86 7.11 13.91
C GLN A 83 -4.76 8.05 15.11
N GLN A 84 -4.82 9.36 14.87
CA GLN A 84 -4.70 10.43 15.89
C GLN A 84 -5.79 10.39 16.97
N GLN A 85 -6.89 9.68 16.72
CA GLN A 85 -8.04 9.59 17.63
C GLN A 85 -8.06 8.28 18.41
N TRP A 86 -7.15 7.35 18.10
CA TRP A 86 -7.16 6.01 18.66
C TRP A 86 -6.00 5.82 19.66
N LEU A 87 -6.27 5.04 20.71
CA LEU A 87 -5.30 4.65 21.74
C LEU A 87 -4.50 5.84 22.30
N LEU A 88 -5.17 6.93 22.67
CA LEU A 88 -4.51 8.15 23.15
C LEU A 88 -3.58 7.91 24.35
N GLY A 89 -2.55 8.75 24.50
CA GLY A 89 -1.59 8.67 25.60
C GLY A 89 -0.50 7.62 25.38
N SER A 90 -0.13 6.89 26.44
CA SER A 90 1.02 5.96 26.43
C SER A 90 0.84 4.75 25.52
N SER A 91 -0.38 4.44 25.09
CA SER A 91 -0.69 3.32 24.19
C SER A 91 -0.70 3.71 22.71
N HIS A 92 -0.50 4.98 22.38
CA HIS A 92 -0.68 5.50 21.01
C HIS A 92 0.32 4.90 20.01
N TRP A 93 1.51 4.52 20.48
CA TRP A 93 2.51 3.86 19.65
C TRP A 93 2.00 2.54 19.04
N ILE A 94 1.05 1.85 19.69
CA ILE A 94 0.48 0.59 19.19
C ILE A 94 -0.23 0.83 17.86
N ILE A 95 -1.05 1.88 17.77
CA ILE A 95 -1.75 2.16 16.52
C ILE A 95 -0.80 2.66 15.43
N GLN A 96 0.28 3.36 15.80
CA GLN A 96 1.34 3.76 14.88
C GLN A 96 2.07 2.54 14.28
N VAL A 97 2.38 1.53 15.10
CA VAL A 97 2.97 0.25 14.63
C VAL A 97 2.01 -0.49 13.70
N ILE A 98 0.74 -0.60 14.07
CA ILE A 98 -0.28 -1.25 13.23
C ILE A 98 -0.37 -0.55 11.87
N HIS A 99 -0.41 0.79 11.85
CA HIS A 99 -0.44 1.56 10.61
C HIS A 99 0.81 1.31 9.74
N LEU A 100 2.00 1.32 10.35
CA LEU A 100 3.25 1.02 9.66
C LEU A 100 3.22 -0.39 9.04
N LEU A 101 2.80 -1.41 9.79
CA LEU A 101 2.69 -2.78 9.30
C LEU A 101 1.68 -2.93 8.16
N LEU A 102 0.57 -2.19 8.19
CA LEU A 102 -0.37 -2.12 7.06
C LEU A 102 0.28 -1.49 5.83
N GLY A 103 1.06 -0.41 6.00
CA GLY A 103 1.83 0.20 4.92
C GLY A 103 2.86 -0.74 4.29
N LEU A 104 3.58 -1.50 5.13
CA LEU A 104 4.52 -2.54 4.67
C LEU A 104 3.80 -3.70 3.97
N SER A 105 2.63 -4.09 4.48
CA SER A 105 1.79 -5.12 3.85
C SER A 105 1.30 -4.67 2.47
N ALA A 106 0.94 -3.39 2.32
CA ALA A 106 0.52 -2.82 1.04
C ALA A 106 1.62 -2.93 -0.03
N ILE A 107 2.84 -2.48 0.27
CA ILE A 107 3.96 -2.61 -0.68
C ILE A 107 4.33 -4.08 -0.93
N GLY A 108 4.35 -4.92 0.10
CA GLY A 108 4.64 -6.35 -0.03
C GLY A 108 3.67 -7.07 -0.97
N LEU A 109 2.36 -6.80 -0.85
CA LEU A 109 1.34 -7.33 -1.76
C LEU A 109 1.54 -6.82 -3.20
N GLY A 110 1.83 -5.52 -3.36
CA GLY A 110 2.09 -4.92 -4.67
C GLY A 110 3.27 -5.57 -5.40
N GLU A 111 4.39 -5.77 -4.70
CA GLU A 111 5.58 -6.43 -5.25
C GLU A 111 5.34 -7.91 -5.58
N MET A 112 4.70 -8.65 -4.68
CA MET A 112 4.36 -10.05 -4.89
C MET A 112 3.48 -10.22 -6.14
N ILE A 113 2.44 -9.40 -6.30
CA ILE A 113 1.54 -9.44 -7.46
C ILE A 113 2.31 -9.10 -8.75
N ASN A 114 3.16 -8.07 -8.73
CA ASN A 114 4.00 -7.71 -9.87
C ASN A 114 4.87 -8.89 -10.33
N GLY A 115 5.57 -9.54 -9.38
CA GLY A 115 6.42 -10.71 -9.67
C GLY A 115 5.63 -11.92 -10.15
N ARG A 116 4.44 -12.17 -9.59
CA ARG A 116 3.53 -13.24 -10.03
C ARG A 116 3.03 -13.00 -11.46
N THR A 117 2.53 -11.80 -11.75
CA THR A 117 1.97 -11.47 -13.06
C THR A 117 3.02 -11.50 -14.17
N ARG A 118 4.25 -11.05 -13.90
CA ARG A 118 5.37 -11.17 -14.85
C ARG A 118 5.66 -12.62 -15.23
N ARG A 119 5.64 -13.55 -14.27
CA ARG A 119 5.83 -14.98 -14.53
C ARG A 119 4.69 -15.57 -15.36
N ILE A 120 3.44 -15.22 -15.05
CA ILE A 120 2.27 -15.69 -15.81
C ILE A 120 2.33 -15.24 -17.26
N VAL A 121 2.59 -13.96 -17.51
CA VAL A 121 2.66 -13.43 -18.88
C VAL A 121 3.79 -14.07 -19.68
N LYS A 122 4.96 -14.30 -19.04
CA LYS A 122 6.07 -15.01 -19.67
C LYS A 122 5.69 -16.44 -20.07
N ASN A 123 5.03 -17.18 -19.17
CA ASN A 123 4.65 -18.57 -19.43
C ASN A 123 3.57 -18.68 -20.52
N THR A 124 2.60 -17.77 -20.54
CA THR A 124 1.56 -17.73 -21.60
C THR A 124 2.14 -17.39 -22.97
N ALA A 125 3.21 -16.59 -23.05
CA ALA A 125 3.85 -16.26 -24.31
C ALA A 125 4.76 -17.38 -24.87
N ALA A 126 5.12 -18.35 -24.03
CA ALA A 126 5.96 -19.50 -24.40
C ALA A 126 5.16 -20.76 -24.75
N ALA A 127 3.82 -20.71 -24.60
CA ALA A 127 2.89 -21.80 -24.90
C ALA A 127 2.11 -21.47 -26.19
#